data_AF-A0AA37BPJ9-F1
#
_entry.id   AF-A0AA37BPJ9-F1
#
_cell.length_a   1.000
_cell.length_b   1.000
_cell.length_c   1.000
_cell.angle_alpha   90.00
_cell.angle_beta   90.00
_cell.angle_gamma   90.00
#
_symmetry.space_group_name_H-M   'P 1'
#
loop_
_entity.id
_entity.type
_entity.pdbx_description
1 polymer ?
#
loop_
_entity_poly.entity_id
_entity_poly.type
_entity_poly.pdbx_seq_one_letter_code
_entity_poly.pdbx_strand_id
1 'polypeptide(L)' 'MSGSKRGPDPKWGPVKQHPLRVPVDLLGDIKASAQQRGCSVNEYIVTVLAREHDYVLAPPPRPVAQEPLPLIEGRQHAAA' A
#
# COMPACT_ATOMS: atom_id res chain seq x y z
N MET A 1 -31.57 16.12 9.95
CA MET A 1 -30.73 14.90 9.92
C MET A 1 -30.10 14.78 8.54
N SER A 2 -28.87 15.28 8.36
CA SER A 2 -28.20 15.28 7.04
C SER A 2 -27.52 13.93 6.83
N GLY A 3 -28.22 13.03 6.13
CA GLY A 3 -27.71 11.70 5.79
C GLY A 3 -26.55 11.86 4.81
N SER A 4 -25.33 11.70 5.32
CA SER A 4 -24.13 11.61 4.50
C SER A 4 -24.24 10.36 3.64
N LYS A 5 -24.68 10.50 2.39
CA LYS A 5 -24.59 9.46 1.36
C LYS A 5 -23.11 9.32 0.97
N ARG A 6 -22.27 8.83 1.88
CA ARG A 6 -21.01 8.21 1.45
C ARG A 6 -21.44 6.98 0.68
N GLY A 7 -21.31 7.07 -0.64
CA GLY A 7 -21.37 5.89 -1.50
C GLY A 7 -20.38 4.84 -0.99
N PRO A 8 -20.59 3.57 -1.34
CA PRO A 8 -19.64 2.52 -0.98
C PRO A 8 -18.23 2.96 -1.39
N ASP A 9 -17.26 2.78 -0.47
CA ASP A 9 -15.86 3.04 -0.78
C ASP A 9 -15.53 2.36 -2.11
N PRO A 10 -14.86 3.06 -3.05
CA PRO A 10 -14.48 2.47 -4.31
C PRO A 10 -13.68 1.21 -3.98
N LYS A 11 -14.25 0.05 -4.30
CA LYS A 11 -13.56 -1.23 -4.19
C LYS A 11 -12.46 -1.19 -5.23
N TRP A 12 -11.28 -0.73 -4.82
CA TRP A 12 -10.05 -0.91 -5.57
C TRP A 12 -9.95 -2.41 -5.81
N GLY A 13 -10.21 -2.84 -7.04
CA GLY A 13 -10.06 -4.22 -7.44
C GLY A 13 -8.63 -4.69 -7.16
N PRO A 14 -8.37 -6.00 -7.24
CA PRO A 14 -7.02 -6.52 -7.02
C PRO A 14 -6.02 -5.75 -7.89
N VAL A 15 -4.98 -5.21 -7.25
CA VAL A 15 -3.89 -4.51 -7.95
C VAL A 15 -3.24 -5.53 -8.87
N LYS A 16 -3.35 -5.33 -10.19
CA LYS A 16 -2.72 -6.21 -11.17
C LYS A 16 -1.21 -6.16 -10.98
N GLN A 17 -0.62 -7.29 -10.64
CA GLN A 17 0.84 -7.41 -10.56
C GLN A 17 1.43 -7.53 -11.97
N HIS A 18 2.50 -6.79 -12.23
CA HIS A 18 3.23 -6.86 -13.49
C HIS A 18 4.73 -7.11 -13.20
N PRO A 19 5.24 -8.33 -13.43
CA PRO A 19 6.64 -8.63 -13.17
C PRO A 19 7.53 -7.93 -14.20
N LEU A 20 8.44 -7.08 -13.72
CA LEU A 20 9.40 -6.36 -14.56
C LEU A 20 10.69 -7.18 -14.72
N ARG A 21 11.18 -7.30 -15.96
CA ARG A 21 12.54 -7.79 -16.22
C ARG A 21 13.49 -6.60 -16.22
N VAL A 22 14.38 -6.57 -15.24
CA VAL A 22 15.30 -5.45 -15.01
C VAL A 22 16.72 -6.01 -14.94
N PRO A 23 17.72 -5.39 -15.60
CA PRO A 23 19.12 -5.73 -15.40
C PRO A 23 19.50 -5.66 -13.91
N VAL A 24 20.36 -6.57 -13.45
CA VAL A 24 20.74 -6.67 -12.04
C VAL A 24 21.37 -5.37 -11.53
N ASP A 25 22.24 -4.76 -12.34
CA ASP A 25 22.91 -3.50 -12.01
C ASP A 25 21.89 -2.37 -11.81
N LEU A 26 20.92 -2.27 -12.73
CA LEU A 26 19.84 -1.29 -12.65
C LEU A 26 18.92 -1.52 -11.43
N LEU A 27 18.67 -2.77 -11.05
CA LEU A 27 17.91 -3.07 -9.84
C LEU A 27 18.62 -2.59 -8.57
N GLY A 28 19.96 -2.63 -8.56
CA GLY A 28 20.78 -2.05 -7.48
C GLY A 28 20.55 -0.54 -7.34
N ASP A 29 20.64 0.18 -8.45
CA ASP A 29 20.45 1.63 -8.50
C ASP A 29 19.03 2.06 -8.11
N ILE A 30 18.02 1.30 -8.55
CA ILE A 30 16.62 1.53 -8.18
C ILE A 30 16.43 1.37 -6.66
N LYS A 31 17.01 0.33 -6.06
CA LYS A 31 16.92 0.09 -4.61
C LYS A 31 17.59 1.20 -3.81
N ALA A 32 18.79 1.61 -4.21
CA ALA A 32 19.51 2.71 -3.58
C ALA A 32 18.70 4.02 -3.66
N SER A 33 18.15 4.32 -4.84
CA SER A 33 17.35 5.52 -5.07
C SER A 33 16.05 5.53 -4.25
N ALA A 34 15.36 4.39 -4.14
CA ALA A 34 14.17 4.24 -3.32
C ALA A 34 14.49 4.45 -1.83
N GLN A 35 15.60 3.87 -1.36
CA GLN A 35 16.06 4.03 0.03
C GLN A 35 16.42 5.48 0.36
N GLN A 36 17.16 6.17 -0.52
CA GLN A 36 17.51 7.59 -0.34
C GLN A 36 16.27 8.49 -0.23
N ARG A 37 15.15 8.09 -0.86
CA ARG A 37 13.88 8.82 -0.83
C ARG A 37 12.93 8.36 0.28
N GLY A 38 13.33 7.35 1.07
CA GLY A 38 12.51 6.80 2.14
C GLY A 38 11.22 6.14 1.66
N CYS A 39 11.18 5.66 0.42
CA CYS A 39 9.99 5.06 -0.19
C CYS A 39 10.23 3.59 -0.56
N SER A 40 9.17 2.84 -0.82
CA SER A 40 9.31 1.47 -1.32
C SER A 40 9.84 1.44 -2.76
N VAL A 41 10.46 0.33 -3.17
CA VAL A 41 10.91 0.14 -4.57
C VAL A 41 9.74 0.26 -5.55
N ASN A 42 8.57 -0.29 -5.20
CA ASN A 42 7.38 -0.20 -6.04
C ASN A 42 6.89 1.24 -6.18
N GLU A 43 6.83 1.97 -5.08
CA GLU A 43 6.44 3.39 -5.07
C GLU A 43 7.41 4.26 -5.88
N TYR A 44 8.71 3.98 -5.78
CA TYR A 44 9.71 4.65 -6.58
C TYR A 44 9.48 4.42 -8.08
N ILE A 45 9.33 3.16 -8.50
CA ILE A 45 9.09 2.79 -9.91
C ILE A 45 7.82 3.45 -10.44
N VAL A 46 6.72 3.38 -9.68
CA VAL A 46 5.44 4.00 -10.06
C VAL A 46 5.58 5.52 -10.18
N THR A 47 6.34 6.16 -9.29
CA THR A 47 6.59 7.61 -9.33
C THR A 47 7.41 8.03 -10.54
N VAL A 48 8.43 7.26 -10.90
CA VAL A 48 9.25 7.53 -12.10
C VAL A 48 8.40 7.39 -13.36
N LEU A 49 7.70 6.26 -13.51
CA LEU A 49 6.84 6.01 -14.67
C LEU A 49 5.69 7.02 -14.79
N ALA A 50 5.09 7.41 -13.67
CA ALA A 50 4.03 8.41 -13.69
C ALA A 50 4.54 9.78 -14.17
N ARG A 51 5.74 10.19 -13.74
CA ARG A 51 6.37 11.44 -14.20
C ARG A 51 6.72 11.40 -15.69
N GLU A 52 7.21 10.27 -16.19
CA GLU A 52 7.57 10.11 -17.60
C GLU A 52 6.36 10.17 -18.54
N HIS A 53 5.18 9.76 -18.05
CA HIS A 53 3.93 9.72 -18.81
C HIS A 53 2.91 10.80 -18.39
N ASP A 54 3.34 11.83 -17.65
CA ASP A 54 2.49 12.93 -17.17
C ASP A 54 1.24 12.49 -16.36
N TYR A 55 1.31 11.34 -15.69
CA TYR A 55 0.27 10.89 -14.78
C TYR A 55 0.36 11.59 -13.42
N VAL A 56 -0.75 12.14 -12.95
CA VAL A 56 -0.88 12.64 -11.58
C VAL A 56 -1.15 11.45 -10.65
N LEU A 57 -0.17 11.10 -9.82
CA LEU A 57 -0.37 10.10 -8.78
C LEU A 57 -1.28 10.67 -7.70
N ALA A 58 -2.47 10.07 -7.56
CA ALA A 58 -3.29 10.31 -6.39
C ALA A 58 -2.50 9.93 -5.13
N PRO A 59 -2.62 10.70 -4.03
CA PRO A 59 -1.93 10.37 -2.79
C PRO A 59 -2.31 8.96 -2.33
N PRO A 60 -1.37 8.20 -1.75
CA PRO A 60 -1.67 6.85 -1.28
C PRO A 60 -2.83 6.88 -0.28
N PRO A 61 -3.75 5.90 -0.32
CA PRO A 61 -4.82 5.82 0.67
C PRO A 61 -4.17 5.73 2.04
N ARG A 62 -4.57 6.63 2.95
CA ARG A 62 -4.07 6.61 4.32
C ARG A 62 -4.37 5.24 4.92
N PRO A 63 -3.40 4.59 5.60
CA PRO A 63 -3.70 3.35 6.30
C PRO A 63 -4.85 3.66 7.25
N VAL A 64 -5.98 2.96 7.05
CA VAL A 64 -7.08 2.98 8.01
C VAL A 64 -6.46 2.52 9.31
N ALA A 65 -6.47 3.37 10.33
CA ALA A 65 -6.02 2.99 11.66
C ALA A 65 -6.79 1.73 12.03
N GLN A 66 -6.12 0.58 11.99
CA GLN A 66 -6.69 -0.64 12.49
C GLN A 66 -6.92 -0.39 13.98
N GLU A 67 -8.18 -0.25 14.39
CA GLU A 67 -8.51 -0.40 15.80
C GLU A 67 -7.87 -1.71 16.26
N PRO A 68 -7.04 -1.68 17.31
CA PRO A 68 -6.43 -2.90 17.80
C PRO A 68 -7.54 -3.90 18.11
N LEU A 69 -7.50 -5.04 17.42
CA LEU A 69 -8.39 -6.16 17.70
C LEU A 69 -8.31 -6.44 19.21
N PRO A 70 -9.45 -6.54 19.92
CA PRO A 70 -9.41 -6.83 21.34
C PRO A 70 -8.70 -8.17 21.53
N LEU A 71 -7.59 -8.14 22.29
CA LEU A 71 -6.92 -9.35 22.75
C LEU A 71 -7.94 -10.13 23.57
N ILE A 72 -8.32 -11.32 23.08
CA ILE A 72 -9.16 -12.22 23.84
C ILE A 72 -8.30 -12.76 24.98
N GLU A 73 -8.33 -12.09 26.13
CA GLU A 73 -7.85 -12.64 27.38
C GLU A 73 -8.81 -13.73 27.86
N GLY A 74 -8.27 -14.94 28.07
CA GLY A 74 -8.82 -15.88 29.05
C GLY A 74 -10.01 -16.74 28.62
N ARG A 75 -9.71 -17.96 28.14
CA ARG A 75 -10.55 -19.13 28.45
C ARG A 75 -9.71 -20.34 28.81
N GLN A 76 -8.92 -20.20 29.87
CA GLN A 76 -8.53 -21.34 30.70
C GLN A 76 -9.34 -21.25 31.98
N HIS A 77 -10.41 -22.04 32.07
CA HIS A 77 -10.92 -22.74 33.25
C HIS A 77 -12.29 -23.34 32.88
N ALA A 78 -12.36 -24.66 32.74
CA ALA A 78 -13.18 -25.53 33.58
C ALA A 78 -13.38 -26.93 32.95
N ALA A 79 -13.16 -27.95 33.79
CA ALA A 79 -13.60 -29.34 33.70
C ALA A 79 -12.82 -30.31 32.81
N ALA A 80 -11.91 -31.07 33.45
CA ALA A 80 -12.07 -32.50 33.62
C ALA A 80 -11.58 -32.89 35.03
#